data_AF-A0A7T6XGJ9-F1
#
_entry.id   AF-A0A7T6XGJ9-F1
#
_cell.length_a   1.000
_cell.length_b   1.000
_cell.length_c   1.000
_cell.angle_alpha   90.00
_cell.angle_beta   90.00
_cell.angle_gamma   90.00
#
_symmetry.space_group_name_H-M   'P 1'
#
loop_
_entity.id
_entity.type
_entity.pdbx_description
1 polymer ?
#
loop_
_entity_poly.entity_id
_entity_poly.type
_entity_poly.pdbx_seq_one_letter_code
_entity_poly.pdbx_strand_id
1 'polypeptide(L)'
;MNAGPFTIYYLGHPPADAKTEEDVAAWAKSTSEMPVMTRTSGLLELYHVHGTENSGADGVVCTGNVAPHLGFAHLGFTVPDVEAAVQRLREGGVRILKDVGVCSRETVPLSGWEEERGIGCGEIHGHYAWFFEKFAMVSDPDGYTVELIPQNV
;
A
#
# COMPACT_ATOMS: atom_id res chain seq x y z
N MET A 1 -19.90 2.26 -2.39
CA MET A 1 -21.04 2.52 -3.30
C MET A 1 -21.32 1.25 -4.10
N ASN A 2 -22.55 0.74 -4.05
CA ASN A 2 -22.97 -0.40 -4.89
C ASN A 2 -23.40 0.13 -6.26
N ALA A 3 -22.69 -0.25 -7.32
CA ALA A 3 -22.95 0.19 -8.67
C ALA A 3 -23.71 -0.86 -9.52
N GLY A 4 -24.14 -1.97 -8.93
CA GLY A 4 -24.71 -3.11 -9.63
C GLY A 4 -23.68 -4.22 -9.78
N PRO A 5 -22.91 -4.29 -10.90
CA PRO A 5 -21.98 -5.38 -11.16
C PRO A 5 -20.66 -5.29 -10.37
N PHE A 6 -20.47 -4.20 -9.62
CA PHE A 6 -19.29 -3.98 -8.79
C PHE A 6 -19.65 -3.09 -7.59
N THR A 7 -18.78 -3.11 -6.58
CA THR A 7 -18.84 -2.23 -5.43
C THR A 7 -17.54 -1.46 -5.30
N ILE A 8 -17.66 -0.15 -5.15
CA ILE A 8 -16.53 0.76 -4.93
C ILE A 8 -16.41 1.03 -3.44
N TYR A 9 -15.22 0.84 -2.89
CA TYR A 9 -14.85 1.30 -1.56
C TYR A 9 -13.82 2.40 -1.68
N TYR A 10 -13.89 3.39 -0.79
CA TYR A 10 -12.83 4.40 -0.68
C TYR A 10 -12.15 4.24 0.67
N LEU A 11 -10.85 3.97 0.62
CA LEU A 11 -9.98 4.11 1.78
C LEU A 11 -9.47 5.55 1.79
N GLY A 12 -9.56 6.22 2.93
CA GLY A 12 -9.09 7.60 3.06
C GLY A 12 -8.49 7.86 4.43
N HIS A 13 -7.75 8.95 4.53
CA HIS A 13 -7.14 9.41 5.77
C HIS A 13 -8.01 10.51 6.38
N PRO A 14 -8.61 10.28 7.57
CA PRO A 14 -9.35 11.32 8.27
C PRO A 14 -8.46 12.55 8.55
N PRO A 15 -9.05 13.76 8.60
CA PRO A 15 -8.29 14.96 8.88
C PRO A 15 -7.71 14.91 10.30
N ALA A 16 -6.61 15.64 10.52
CA ALA A 16 -5.86 15.57 11.76
C ALA A 16 -6.65 16.00 13.01
N ASP A 17 -7.77 16.71 12.84
CA ASP A 17 -8.69 17.13 13.91
C ASP A 17 -9.73 16.06 14.28
N ALA A 18 -9.89 14.99 13.49
CA ALA A 18 -10.67 13.82 13.88
C ALA A 18 -9.89 13.00 14.94
N LYS A 19 -10.22 13.21 16.22
CA LYS A 19 -9.46 12.63 17.35
C LYS A 19 -10.12 11.41 17.97
N THR A 20 -11.42 11.25 17.77
CA THR A 20 -12.22 10.16 18.35
C THR A 20 -12.76 9.22 17.26
N GLU A 21 -13.18 8.02 17.65
CA GLU A 21 -13.86 7.10 16.73
C GLU A 21 -15.14 7.73 16.16
N GLU A 22 -15.84 8.55 16.95
CA GLU A 22 -17.04 9.27 16.54
C GLU A 22 -16.71 10.32 15.47
N ASP A 23 -15.60 11.07 15.61
CA ASP A 23 -15.14 12.01 14.60
C ASP A 23 -14.78 11.31 13.29
N VAL A 24 -14.06 10.18 13.39
CA VAL A 24 -13.67 9.38 12.22
C VAL A 24 -14.91 8.82 11.52
N ALA A 25 -15.89 8.31 12.27
CA ALA A 25 -17.14 7.80 11.71
C ALA A 25 -17.97 8.92 11.06
N ALA A 26 -18.05 10.09 11.70
CA ALA A 26 -18.73 11.27 11.15
C ALA A 26 -18.06 11.75 9.86
N TRP A 27 -16.72 11.81 9.84
CA TRP A 27 -15.96 12.14 8.64
C TRP A 27 -16.18 11.11 7.53
N ALA A 28 -16.07 9.82 7.83
CA ALA A 28 -16.27 8.76 6.84
C ALA A 28 -17.69 8.81 6.24
N LYS A 29 -18.70 9.03 7.08
CA LYS A 29 -20.09 9.22 6.63
C LYS A 29 -20.22 10.44 5.71
N SER A 30 -19.69 11.59 6.11
CA SER A 30 -19.74 12.81 5.29
C SER A 30 -19.00 12.63 3.96
N THR A 31 -17.82 12.02 3.99
CA THR A 31 -16.97 11.78 2.81
C THR A 31 -17.60 10.79 1.84
N SER A 32 -18.48 9.91 2.31
CA SER A 32 -19.21 8.97 1.44
C SER A 32 -20.29 9.62 0.56
N GLU A 33 -20.70 10.86 0.86
CA GLU A 33 -21.62 11.62 0.03
C GLU A 33 -20.92 12.14 -1.23
N MET A 34 -21.45 11.87 -2.42
CA MET A 34 -20.80 12.17 -3.71
C MET A 34 -20.23 13.60 -3.84
N PRO A 35 -20.92 14.68 -3.41
CA PRO A 35 -20.38 16.03 -3.51
C PRO A 35 -19.15 16.26 -2.63
N VAL A 36 -18.99 15.52 -1.54
CA VAL A 36 -17.83 15.63 -0.64
C VAL A 36 -16.72 14.73 -1.13
N MET A 37 -17.05 13.48 -1.44
CA MET A 37 -16.14 12.46 -1.99
C MET A 37 -15.32 13.00 -3.17
N THR A 38 -16.00 13.58 -4.17
CA THR A 38 -15.37 14.09 -5.42
C THR A 38 -14.41 15.26 -5.23
N ARG A 39 -14.39 15.88 -4.04
CA ARG A 39 -13.49 16.97 -3.67
C ARG A 39 -12.51 16.59 -2.56
N THR A 40 -12.57 15.35 -2.09
CA THR A 40 -11.69 14.84 -1.02
C THR A 40 -10.42 14.29 -1.65
N SER A 41 -9.27 14.84 -1.26
CA SER A 41 -7.96 14.36 -1.73
C SER A 41 -7.49 13.15 -0.94
N GLY A 42 -6.62 12.34 -1.55
CA GLY A 42 -5.98 11.21 -0.88
C GLY A 42 -6.91 10.01 -0.63
N LEU A 43 -7.96 9.86 -1.44
CA LEU A 43 -8.78 8.66 -1.45
C LEU A 43 -8.16 7.60 -2.36
N LEU A 44 -8.06 6.38 -1.86
CA LEU A 44 -7.75 5.18 -2.64
C LEU A 44 -9.06 4.46 -2.98
N GLU A 45 -9.37 4.37 -4.27
CA GLU A 45 -10.53 3.64 -4.77
C GLU A 45 -10.21 2.15 -4.90
N LEU A 46 -10.92 1.32 -4.14
CA LEU A 46 -10.87 -0.14 -4.24
C LEU A 46 -12.12 -0.62 -4.97
N TYR A 47 -11.88 -1.27 -6.11
CA TYR A 47 -12.92 -1.63 -7.06
C TYR A 47 -13.17 -3.14 -7.03
N HIS A 48 -14.24 -3.56 -6.35
CA HIS A 48 -14.61 -4.97 -6.26
C HIS A 48 -15.62 -5.34 -7.35
N VAL A 49 -15.15 -6.04 -8.39
CA VAL A 49 -16.03 -6.63 -9.41
C VAL A 49 -16.65 -7.91 -8.85
N HIS A 50 -17.98 -7.99 -8.84
CA HIS A 50 -18.66 -9.11 -8.22
C HIS A 50 -18.37 -10.44 -8.95
N GLY A 51 -18.06 -11.49 -8.19
CA GLY A 51 -17.72 -12.81 -8.70
C GLY A 51 -16.22 -13.07 -8.82
N THR A 52 -15.38 -12.03 -8.79
CA THR A 52 -13.91 -12.19 -8.84
C THR A 52 -13.37 -12.97 -7.64
N GLU A 53 -14.01 -12.85 -6.47
CA GLU A 53 -13.70 -13.61 -5.26
C GLU A 53 -13.85 -15.14 -5.43
N ASN A 54 -14.57 -15.60 -6.46
CA ASN A 54 -14.78 -17.02 -6.76
C ASN A 54 -13.89 -17.52 -7.92
N SER A 55 -13.03 -16.67 -8.48
CA SER A 55 -12.28 -16.98 -9.71
C SER A 55 -11.00 -17.79 -9.49
N GLY A 56 -10.62 -18.05 -8.23
CA GLY A 56 -9.41 -18.82 -7.91
C GLY A 56 -8.15 -18.16 -8.46
N ALA A 57 -7.19 -18.98 -8.94
CA ALA A 57 -5.90 -18.51 -9.43
C ALA A 57 -5.99 -17.74 -10.77
N ASP A 58 -7.03 -17.97 -11.57
CA ASP A 58 -7.17 -17.36 -12.89
C ASP A 58 -7.68 -15.90 -12.82
N GLY A 59 -8.14 -15.45 -11.65
CA GLY A 59 -8.67 -14.11 -11.41
C GLY A 59 -7.72 -13.15 -10.68
N VAL A 60 -6.44 -13.53 -10.49
CA VAL A 60 -5.48 -12.71 -9.75
C VAL A 60 -5.13 -11.45 -10.55
N VAL A 61 -5.28 -10.29 -9.91
CA VAL A 61 -4.95 -8.99 -10.53
C VAL A 61 -3.44 -8.83 -10.73
N CYS A 62 -3.06 -8.06 -11.75
CA CYS A 62 -1.66 -7.73 -11.99
C CYS A 62 -1.22 -6.59 -11.07
N THR A 63 -0.19 -6.85 -10.25
CA THR A 63 0.35 -5.87 -9.31
C THR A 63 1.23 -4.82 -9.99
N GLY A 64 1.73 -5.12 -11.18
CA GLY A 64 2.66 -4.28 -11.94
C GLY A 64 4.15 -4.53 -11.63
N ASN A 65 4.46 -5.47 -10.73
CA ASN A 65 5.84 -5.84 -10.38
C ASN A 65 6.34 -7.13 -11.06
N VAL A 66 5.54 -7.74 -11.93
CA VAL A 66 5.85 -9.01 -12.62
C VAL A 66 5.72 -8.84 -14.13
N ALA A 67 6.77 -9.24 -14.87
CA ALA A 67 6.76 -9.23 -16.33
C ALA A 67 5.74 -10.24 -16.89
N PRO A 68 5.13 -9.98 -18.06
CA PRO A 68 5.39 -8.87 -18.99
C PRO A 68 4.64 -7.57 -18.63
N HIS A 69 3.87 -7.55 -17.55
CA HIS A 69 2.97 -6.45 -17.20
C HIS A 69 3.58 -5.48 -16.18
N LEU A 70 4.85 -5.13 -16.35
CA LEU A 70 5.52 -4.16 -15.50
C LEU A 70 4.85 -2.77 -15.63
N GLY A 71 4.62 -2.09 -14.51
CA GLY A 71 3.90 -0.82 -14.49
C GLY A 71 3.86 -0.19 -13.11
N PHE A 72 2.68 -0.13 -12.50
CA PHE A 72 2.53 0.34 -11.13
C PHE A 72 3.40 -0.49 -10.17
N ALA A 73 4.10 0.16 -9.24
CA ALA A 73 5.02 -0.53 -8.35
C ALA A 73 4.42 -0.73 -6.94
N HIS A 74 4.05 0.37 -6.27
CA HIS A 74 3.58 0.32 -4.90
C HIS A 74 2.78 1.58 -4.51
N LEU A 75 1.98 1.45 -3.46
CA LEU A 75 1.42 2.58 -2.72
C LEU A 75 2.31 2.93 -1.54
N GLY A 76 2.31 4.19 -1.10
CA GLY A 76 3.01 4.63 0.10
C GLY A 76 2.07 5.32 1.08
N PHE A 77 2.11 4.92 2.35
CA PHE A 77 1.45 5.61 3.46
C PHE A 77 2.50 6.16 4.41
N THR A 78 2.36 7.44 4.76
CA THR A 78 3.14 7.98 5.88
C THR A 78 2.46 7.62 7.19
N VAL A 79 3.24 7.16 8.16
CA VAL A 79 2.76 6.71 9.47
C VAL A 79 3.56 7.37 10.59
N PRO A 80 2.94 7.63 11.76
CA PRO A 80 3.63 8.28 12.88
C PRO A 80 4.71 7.39 13.51
N ASP A 81 4.55 6.07 13.42
CA ASP A 81 5.47 5.07 13.96
C ASP A 81 5.46 3.82 13.06
N VAL A 82 6.56 3.60 12.34
CA VAL A 82 6.69 2.47 11.40
C VAL A 82 6.84 1.15 12.14
N GLU A 83 7.57 1.11 13.26
CA GLU A 83 7.79 -0.13 14.03
C GLU A 83 6.47 -0.62 14.63
N ALA A 84 5.71 0.28 15.25
CA ALA A 84 4.39 -0.05 15.80
C ALA A 84 3.40 -0.49 14.70
N ALA A 85 3.43 0.18 13.54
CA ALA A 85 2.58 -0.19 12.40
C ALA A 85 2.93 -1.58 11.87
N VAL A 86 4.21 -1.88 11.65
CA VAL A 86 4.70 -3.18 11.18
C VAL A 86 4.37 -4.28 12.19
N GLN A 87 4.54 -4.03 13.49
CA GLN A 87 4.21 -5.01 14.52
C GLN A 87 2.71 -5.36 14.51
N ARG A 88 1.83 -4.34 14.44
CA ARG A 88 0.38 -4.56 14.33
C ARG A 88 0.01 -5.35 13.08
N LEU A 89 0.64 -5.04 11.94
CA LEU A 89 0.40 -5.75 10.69
C LEU A 89 0.87 -7.21 10.77
N ARG A 90 2.03 -7.45 11.38
CA ARG A 90 2.57 -8.80 11.61
C ARG A 90 1.66 -9.63 12.49
N GLU A 91 1.14 -9.06 13.58
CA GLU A 91 0.17 -9.71 14.47
C GLU A 91 -1.14 -10.04 13.73
N GLY A 92 -1.52 -9.21 12.76
CA GLY A 92 -2.64 -9.44 11.85
C GLY A 92 -2.37 -10.46 10.73
N GLY A 93 -1.18 -11.06 10.68
CA GLY A 93 -0.80 -12.04 9.65
C GLY A 93 -0.45 -11.44 8.28
N VAL A 94 -0.21 -10.12 8.22
CA VAL A 94 0.19 -9.45 6.97
C VAL A 94 1.61 -9.86 6.60
N ARG A 95 1.83 -10.13 5.31
CA ARG A 95 3.15 -10.50 4.79
C ARG A 95 4.07 -9.28 4.74
N ILE A 96 5.16 -9.33 5.48
CA ILE A 96 6.24 -8.34 5.45
C ILE A 96 7.17 -8.65 4.27
N LEU A 97 7.36 -7.70 3.37
CA LEU A 97 8.25 -7.79 2.21
C LEU A 97 9.64 -7.25 2.55
N LYS A 98 9.69 -6.15 3.32
CA LYS A 98 10.89 -5.54 3.86
C LYS A 98 10.59 -5.03 5.26
N ASP A 99 11.44 -5.38 6.21
CA ASP A 99 11.30 -4.98 7.61
C ASP A 99 12.01 -3.64 7.92
N VAL A 100 11.68 -3.05 9.07
CA VAL A 100 12.40 -1.90 9.61
C VAL A 100 13.83 -2.31 9.98
N GLY A 101 14.79 -1.43 9.75
CA GLY A 101 16.22 -1.68 9.97
C GLY A 101 16.90 -2.49 8.86
N VAL A 102 16.15 -3.01 7.89
CA VAL A 102 16.73 -3.77 6.78
C VAL A 102 17.21 -2.81 5.68
N CYS A 103 18.50 -2.86 5.38
CA CYS A 103 19.10 -2.17 4.23
C CYS A 103 20.03 -3.13 3.49
N SER A 104 19.45 -3.88 2.55
CA SER A 104 20.19 -4.76 1.65
C SER A 104 19.66 -4.65 0.24
N ARG A 105 20.52 -4.95 -0.74
CA ARG A 105 20.15 -5.00 -2.15
C ARG A 105 18.94 -5.91 -2.37
N GLU A 106 18.85 -7.03 -1.65
CA GLU A 106 17.77 -8.04 -1.76
C GLU A 106 16.39 -7.51 -1.44
N THR A 107 16.33 -6.38 -0.74
CA THR A 107 15.07 -5.73 -0.36
C THR A 107 14.73 -4.53 -1.23
N VAL A 108 15.56 -4.21 -2.23
CA VAL A 108 15.19 -3.26 -3.29
C VAL A 108 14.15 -3.97 -4.17
N PRO A 109 12.95 -3.38 -4.39
CA PRO A 109 11.85 -4.03 -5.08
C PRO A 109 12.06 -4.02 -6.60
N LEU A 110 13.08 -4.75 -7.07
CA LEU A 110 13.31 -5.00 -8.49
C LEU A 110 12.43 -6.16 -8.95
N SER A 111 11.90 -6.06 -10.16
CA SER A 111 11.27 -7.20 -10.84
C SER A 111 12.32 -8.22 -11.26
N GLY A 112 11.94 -9.50 -11.33
CA GLY A 112 12.85 -10.54 -11.83
C GLY A 112 13.38 -10.26 -13.24
N TRP A 113 12.60 -9.59 -14.08
CA TRP A 113 13.03 -9.20 -15.43
C TRP A 113 14.20 -8.20 -15.40
N GLU A 114 14.18 -7.25 -14.45
CA GLU A 114 15.26 -6.29 -14.24
C GLU A 114 16.50 -6.98 -13.67
N GLU A 115 16.31 -7.82 -12.65
CA GLU A 115 17.40 -8.56 -11.99
C GLU A 115 18.16 -9.47 -12.96
N GLU A 116 17.43 -10.27 -13.77
CA GLU A 116 18.01 -11.15 -14.79
C GLU A 116 18.86 -10.42 -15.83
N ARG A 117 18.65 -9.11 -15.99
CA ARG A 117 19.36 -8.25 -16.96
C ARG A 117 20.40 -7.36 -16.31
N GLY A 118 20.60 -7.48 -14.99
CA GLY A 118 21.52 -6.63 -14.24
C GLY A 118 21.08 -5.17 -14.18
N ILE A 119 19.79 -4.88 -14.36
CA ILE A 119 19.24 -3.53 -14.32
C ILE A 119 18.94 -3.17 -12.86
N GLY A 120 19.47 -2.05 -12.37
CA GLY A 120 19.20 -1.57 -11.01
C GLY A 120 19.94 -2.34 -9.90
N CYS A 121 20.77 -3.34 -10.23
CA CYS A 121 21.48 -4.19 -9.26
C CYS A 121 22.69 -3.51 -8.57
N GLY A 122 22.73 -2.17 -8.52
CA GLY A 122 23.76 -1.44 -7.81
C GLY A 122 23.56 -1.46 -6.29
N GLU A 123 24.62 -1.15 -5.55
CA GLU A 123 24.53 -0.99 -4.10
C GLU A 123 23.71 0.24 -3.71
N ILE A 124 23.03 0.16 -2.57
CA ILE A 124 22.31 1.30 -2.00
C ILE A 124 23.34 2.36 -1.62
N HIS A 125 23.16 3.57 -2.15
CA HIS A 125 24.09 4.67 -1.88
C HIS A 125 24.09 5.03 -0.39
N GLY A 126 25.27 5.25 0.21
CA GLY A 126 25.39 5.49 1.66
C GLY A 126 24.58 6.68 2.18
N HIS A 127 24.41 7.73 1.36
CA HIS A 127 23.55 8.87 1.70
C HIS A 127 22.04 8.56 1.73
N TYR A 128 21.63 7.39 1.26
CA TYR A 128 20.23 6.94 1.28
C TYR A 128 20.00 5.76 2.22
N ALA A 129 21.05 4.98 2.52
CA ALA A 129 20.97 3.83 3.43
C ALA A 129 20.28 4.17 4.77
N TRP A 130 20.60 5.31 5.36
CA TRP A 130 19.97 5.79 6.61
C TRP A 130 18.44 5.93 6.52
N PHE A 131 17.91 6.29 5.34
CA PHE A 131 16.47 6.40 5.10
C PHE A 131 15.87 5.05 4.73
N PHE A 132 16.60 4.26 3.95
CA PHE A 132 16.19 2.93 3.55
C PHE A 132 15.95 2.00 4.74
N GLU A 133 16.70 2.16 5.83
CA GLU A 133 16.47 1.45 7.09
C GLU A 133 15.18 1.86 7.82
N LYS A 134 14.59 3.03 7.53
CA LYS A 134 13.49 3.60 8.32
C LYS A 134 12.10 3.23 7.83
N PHE A 135 11.93 2.90 6.56
CA PHE A 135 10.63 2.48 6.02
C PHE A 135 10.52 0.95 5.96
N ALA A 136 9.30 0.46 5.91
CA ALA A 136 8.99 -0.95 5.71
C ALA A 136 8.11 -1.13 4.47
N MET A 137 8.09 -2.35 3.92
CA MET A 137 7.18 -2.72 2.83
C MET A 137 6.40 -3.97 3.22
N VAL A 138 5.10 -3.95 2.96
CA VAL A 138 4.18 -5.07 3.20
C VAL A 138 3.38 -5.39 1.95
N SER A 139 2.78 -6.58 1.89
CA SER A 139 1.88 -6.98 0.81
C SER A 139 0.43 -6.91 1.28
N ASP A 140 -0.44 -6.32 0.46
CA ASP A 140 -1.89 -6.46 0.64
C ASP A 140 -2.37 -7.87 0.21
N PRO A 141 -3.67 -8.19 0.37
CA PRO A 141 -4.23 -9.49 0.00
C PRO A 141 -4.16 -9.82 -1.50
N ASP A 142 -4.13 -8.81 -2.37
CA ASP A 142 -4.04 -8.95 -3.82
C ASP A 142 -2.58 -9.00 -4.33
N GLY A 143 -1.61 -8.79 -3.44
CA GLY A 143 -0.19 -8.84 -3.73
C GLY A 143 0.44 -7.47 -4.04
N TYR A 144 -0.31 -6.37 -3.96
CA TYR A 144 0.26 -5.04 -4.12
C TYR A 144 1.21 -4.71 -2.97
N THR A 145 2.33 -4.11 -3.33
CA THR A 145 3.30 -3.60 -2.35
C THR A 145 2.79 -2.31 -1.75
N VAL A 146 2.87 -2.22 -0.43
CA VAL A 146 2.53 -1.02 0.35
C VAL A 146 3.75 -0.63 1.20
N GLU A 147 4.26 0.57 0.96
CA GLU A 147 5.35 1.18 1.70
C GLU A 147 4.83 1.97 2.91
N LEU A 148 5.47 1.79 4.06
CA LEU A 148 5.19 2.50 5.30
C LEU A 148 6.35 3.44 5.61
N ILE A 149 6.11 4.74 5.42
CA ILE A 149 7.12 5.79 5.51
C ILE A 149 6.96 6.53 6.85
N PRO A 150 8.02 6.79 7.63
CA PRO A 150 7.87 7.55 8.87
C PRO A 150 7.49 9.01 8.57
N GLN A 151 6.62 9.60 9.40
CA GLN A 151 6.29 11.03 9.33
C GLN A 151 7.36 11.93 9.98
N ASN A 152 8.25 11.35 10.79
CA ASN A 152 9.17 12.04 11.69
C ASN A 152 10.65 11.92 11.26
N VAL A 153 10.90 11.98 9.95
CA VAL A 153 12.24 11.83 9.35
C VAL A 153 12.95 13.17 9.21
#